data_AF-A0AAW6CVA2-F1
#
_entry.id   AF-A0AAW6CVA2-F1
#
_cell.length_a   1.000
_cell.length_b   1.000
_cell.length_c   1.000
_cell.angle_alpha   90.00
_cell.angle_beta   90.00
_cell.angle_gamma   90.00
#
_symmetry.space_group_name_H-M   'P 1'
#
loop_
_entity.id
_entity.type
_entity.pdbx_description
1 polymer ?
#
loop_
_entity_poly.entity_id
_entity_poly.type
_entity_poly.pdbx_seq_one_letter_code
_entity_poly.pdbx_strand_id
1 'polypeptide(L)'
;MFEKMKWEDVYSLWKQNSYQFPEILTDPSFAETIFVQYNREGCIYGYDWLTVKEAEARKKLIMKNPIEFLYLTKPSNKGTIQTAQMLMEAKNQEEKVAIWIAATANELLECSFESRIGKYAKILEMTARGFLRDRYQIWHHAMRKLVPEIMIPYNILDNFICKDFDVAMELIQLNTLLIQNNYKILLYSSLKEGESIGYSYRLDSR
;
A
#
# COMPACT_ATOMS: atom_id res chain seq x y z
N MET A 1 -18.63 -3.55 -24.11
CA MET A 1 -17.51 -2.63 -24.38
C MET A 1 -17.29 -1.85 -23.10
N PHE A 2 -16.20 -2.11 -22.36
CA PHE A 2 -15.91 -1.32 -21.14
C PHE A 2 -15.53 0.10 -21.58
N GLU A 3 -16.21 1.09 -21.02
CA GLU A 3 -15.89 2.51 -21.20
C GLU A 3 -14.43 2.71 -20.80
N LYS A 4 -13.56 3.09 -21.75
CA LYS A 4 -12.13 3.26 -21.48
C LYS A 4 -11.91 4.65 -20.90
N MET A 5 -11.82 4.72 -19.57
CA MET A 5 -11.43 5.93 -18.87
C MET A 5 -9.92 6.17 -19.02
N LYS A 6 -9.50 7.41 -19.32
CA LYS A 6 -8.08 7.75 -19.38
C LYS A 6 -7.54 8.04 -17.97
N TRP A 7 -6.23 7.98 -17.81
CA TRP A 7 -5.58 8.26 -16.52
C TRP A 7 -5.87 9.68 -16.04
N GLU A 8 -5.89 10.65 -16.95
CA GLU A 8 -6.14 12.06 -16.63
C GLU A 8 -7.53 12.27 -16.02
N ASP A 9 -8.52 11.50 -16.49
CA ASP A 9 -9.89 11.52 -15.97
C ASP A 9 -9.93 10.90 -14.56
N VAL A 10 -9.26 9.75 -14.36
CA VAL A 10 -9.15 9.08 -13.05
C VAL A 10 -8.45 9.96 -12.01
N TYR A 11 -7.34 10.59 -12.40
CA TYR A 11 -6.61 11.49 -11.51
C TYR A 11 -7.41 12.75 -11.20
N SER A 12 -8.23 13.22 -12.15
CA SER A 12 -9.15 14.33 -11.92
C SER A 12 -10.26 13.96 -10.93
N LEU A 13 -10.83 12.75 -11.01
CA LEU A 13 -11.80 12.24 -10.02
C LEU A 13 -11.19 12.22 -8.62
N TRP A 14 -9.97 11.69 -8.48
CA TRP A 14 -9.26 11.72 -7.19
C TRP A 14 -9.17 13.14 -6.64
N LYS A 15 -8.71 14.10 -7.46
CA LYS A 15 -8.55 15.49 -7.03
C LYS A 15 -9.88 16.16 -6.67
N GLN A 16 -10.93 15.96 -7.47
CA GLN A 16 -12.24 16.56 -7.22
C GLN A 16 -12.85 16.06 -5.90
N ASN A 17 -12.73 14.77 -5.62
CA ASN A 17 -13.29 14.20 -4.40
C ASN A 17 -12.38 14.45 -3.18
N SER A 18 -11.08 14.70 -3.40
CA SER A 18 -10.15 15.07 -2.32
C SER A 18 -10.48 16.41 -1.66
N TYR A 19 -11.27 17.30 -2.29
CA TYR A 19 -11.75 18.53 -1.65
C TYR A 19 -12.71 18.28 -0.49
N GLN A 20 -13.32 17.09 -0.40
CA GLN A 20 -14.21 16.71 0.70
C GLN A 20 -13.48 15.95 1.82
N PHE A 21 -12.20 15.62 1.60
CA PHE A 21 -11.40 14.83 2.51
C PHE A 21 -10.23 15.66 3.10
N PRO A 22 -9.72 15.31 4.28
CA PRO A 22 -8.65 16.08 4.92
C PRO A 22 -7.36 16.11 4.07
N GLU A 23 -6.53 17.14 4.27
CA GLU A 23 -5.22 17.33 3.61
C GLU A 23 -4.29 16.12 3.73
N ILE A 24 -4.55 15.19 4.66
CA ILE A 24 -3.79 13.96 4.87
C ILE A 24 -3.77 13.02 3.63
N LEU A 25 -4.73 13.12 2.71
CA LEU A 25 -4.66 12.43 1.40
C LEU A 25 -3.55 12.99 0.50
N THR A 26 -3.21 14.25 0.69
CA THR A 26 -2.14 14.95 -0.02
C THR A 26 -0.82 14.95 0.74
N ASP A 27 -0.84 14.60 2.03
CA ASP A 27 0.37 14.49 2.82
C ASP A 27 1.28 13.38 2.28
N PRO A 28 2.59 13.62 2.25
CA PRO A 28 3.51 12.58 1.83
C PRO A 28 3.40 11.41 2.80
N SER A 29 3.07 10.22 2.29
CA SER A 29 3.28 9.00 3.08
C SER A 29 4.77 8.90 3.37
N PHE A 30 5.15 8.87 4.66
CA PHE A 30 6.53 8.72 5.10
C PHE A 30 6.70 7.36 5.80
N ALA A 31 7.72 6.62 5.39
CA ALA A 31 8.20 5.49 6.16
C ALA A 31 9.02 6.01 7.34
N GLU A 32 8.79 5.43 8.50
CA GLU A 32 9.65 5.64 9.66
C GLU A 32 10.85 4.70 9.56
N THR A 33 12.02 5.28 9.32
CA THR A 33 13.27 4.52 9.21
C THR A 33 13.79 4.15 10.59
N ILE A 34 13.98 2.84 10.81
CA ILE A 34 14.57 2.27 12.01
C ILE A 34 15.94 1.74 11.63
N PHE A 35 16.97 2.40 12.15
CA PHE A 35 18.34 1.90 12.00
C PHE A 35 18.56 0.72 12.95
N VAL A 36 19.04 -0.39 12.40
CA VAL A 36 19.24 -1.65 13.12
C VAL A 36 20.73 -1.93 13.22
N GLN A 37 21.25 -1.97 14.44
CA GLN A 37 22.61 -2.41 14.65
C GLN A 37 22.72 -3.92 14.40
N TYR A 38 23.33 -4.30 13.28
CA TYR A 38 23.49 -5.70 12.85
C TYR A 38 24.93 -5.96 12.44
N ASN A 39 25.67 -6.67 13.29
CA ASN A 39 27.13 -6.90 13.13
C ASN A 39 27.46 -8.31 12.60
N ARG A 40 26.57 -8.91 11.81
CA ARG A 40 26.76 -10.25 11.20
C ARG A 40 26.83 -10.15 9.68
N GLU A 41 27.20 -11.23 9.01
CA GLU A 41 27.14 -11.30 7.55
C GLU A 41 25.71 -11.05 7.04
N GLY A 42 25.62 -10.26 5.97
CA GLY A 42 24.36 -9.82 5.36
C GLY A 42 23.87 -8.45 5.88
N CYS A 43 22.66 -8.08 5.50
CA CYS A 43 22.00 -6.86 5.98
C CYS A 43 20.54 -7.11 6.31
N ILE A 44 19.99 -6.33 7.23
CA ILE A 44 18.56 -6.24 7.46
C ILE A 44 18.08 -5.06 6.64
N TYR A 45 17.25 -5.35 5.64
CA TYR A 45 16.56 -4.32 4.89
C TYR A 45 15.16 -4.78 4.52
N GLY A 46 14.17 -3.91 4.71
CA GLY A 46 12.84 -4.14 4.19
C GLY A 46 11.78 -3.30 4.85
N TYR A 47 10.60 -3.32 4.24
CA TYR A 47 9.43 -2.62 4.72
C TYR A 47 8.51 -3.55 5.50
N ASP A 48 7.76 -2.96 6.42
CA ASP A 48 6.55 -3.49 7.01
C ASP A 48 5.48 -2.40 7.03
N TRP A 49 4.22 -2.78 6.92
CA TRP A 49 3.09 -1.87 7.03
C TRP A 49 2.11 -2.39 8.08
N LEU A 50 2.21 -1.82 9.27
CA LEU A 50 1.63 -2.37 10.49
C LEU A 50 0.69 -1.37 11.13
N THR A 51 -0.26 -1.84 11.95
CA THR A 51 -1.04 -0.92 12.78
C THR A 51 -0.11 -0.11 13.68
N VAL A 52 -0.51 1.09 14.09
CA VAL A 52 0.31 1.95 14.98
C VAL A 52 0.77 1.17 16.22
N LYS A 53 -0.11 0.37 16.83
CA LYS A 53 0.21 -0.44 18.01
C LYS A 53 1.28 -1.49 17.73
N GLU A 54 1.15 -2.23 16.62
CA GLU A 54 2.12 -3.25 16.23
C GLU A 54 3.45 -2.64 15.83
N ALA A 55 3.44 -1.49 15.14
CA ALA A 55 4.64 -0.77 14.75
C ALA A 55 5.50 -0.39 15.97
N GLU A 56 4.87 0.15 17.02
CA GLU A 56 5.58 0.51 18.26
C GLU A 56 6.16 -0.72 18.99
N ALA A 57 5.41 -1.83 19.03
CA ALA A 57 5.93 -3.08 19.59
C ALA A 57 7.11 -3.62 18.77
N ARG A 58 7.02 -3.52 17.44
CA ARG A 58 8.02 -4.02 16.52
C ARG A 58 9.33 -3.25 16.58
N LYS A 59 9.27 -1.92 16.71
CA LYS A 59 10.43 -1.05 16.96
C LYS A 59 11.21 -1.47 18.21
N LYS A 60 10.50 -1.65 19.33
CA LYS A 60 11.12 -2.05 20.60
C LYS A 60 11.82 -3.40 20.48
N LEU A 61 11.19 -4.35 19.78
CA LEU A 61 11.77 -5.68 19.58
C LEU A 61 13.03 -5.63 18.71
N ILE A 62 12.97 -5.00 17.54
CA ILE A 62 14.11 -4.99 16.61
C ILE A 62 15.32 -4.24 17.17
N MET A 63 15.09 -3.16 17.93
CA MET A 63 16.16 -2.43 18.62
C MET A 63 16.80 -3.23 19.75
N LYS A 64 16.02 -4.05 20.46
CA LYS A 64 16.51 -4.85 21.60
C LYS A 64 17.20 -6.13 21.15
N ASN A 65 16.61 -6.84 20.18
CA ASN A 65 17.06 -8.15 19.74
C ASN A 65 16.74 -8.38 18.24
N PRO A 66 17.61 -7.94 17.33
CA PRO A 66 17.41 -8.11 15.89
C PRO A 66 17.26 -9.56 15.45
N ILE A 67 17.90 -10.51 16.15
CA ILE A 67 17.82 -11.94 15.82
C ILE A 67 16.44 -12.49 16.13
N GLU A 68 15.93 -12.21 17.32
CA GLU A 68 14.57 -12.60 17.71
C GLU A 68 13.50 -11.99 16.80
N PHE A 69 13.69 -10.73 16.39
CA PHE A 69 12.86 -10.10 15.38
C PHE A 69 12.79 -10.91 14.08
N LEU A 70 13.93 -11.36 13.54
CA LEU A 70 13.98 -12.10 12.27
C LEU A 70 13.27 -13.45 12.33
N TYR A 71 13.34 -14.14 13.48
CA TYR A 71 12.77 -15.49 13.61
C TYR A 71 11.33 -15.51 14.11
N LEU A 72 10.92 -14.56 14.95
CA LEU A 72 9.63 -14.64 15.66
C LEU A 72 8.56 -13.69 15.12
N THR A 73 8.92 -12.77 14.21
CA THR A 73 7.94 -11.82 13.68
C THR A 73 7.39 -12.27 12.35
N LYS A 74 6.06 -12.18 12.23
CA LYS A 74 5.38 -12.36 10.94
C LYS A 74 5.52 -11.06 10.13
N PRO A 75 6.10 -11.11 8.93
CA PRO A 75 6.16 -9.93 8.06
C PRO A 75 4.78 -9.60 7.50
N SER A 76 4.64 -8.37 7.01
CA SER A 76 3.49 -7.98 6.20
C SER A 76 3.40 -8.84 4.94
N ASN A 77 2.23 -8.86 4.27
CA ASN A 77 2.10 -9.62 3.02
C ASN A 77 3.10 -9.11 1.97
N LYS A 78 3.66 -9.99 1.13
CA LYS A 78 4.63 -9.62 0.10
C LYS A 78 4.10 -8.51 -0.82
N GLY A 79 2.81 -8.54 -1.19
CA GLY A 79 2.19 -7.48 -1.98
C GLY A 79 2.11 -6.15 -1.23
N THR A 80 1.66 -6.18 0.03
CA THR A 80 1.65 -5.00 0.91
C THR A 80 3.03 -4.39 1.10
N ILE A 81 4.08 -5.21 1.25
CA ILE A 81 5.47 -4.75 1.35
C ILE A 81 5.90 -4.06 0.05
N GLN A 82 5.60 -4.66 -1.11
CA GLN A 82 5.93 -4.06 -2.39
C GLN A 82 5.19 -2.74 -2.59
N THR A 83 3.90 -2.67 -2.28
CA THR A 83 3.12 -1.43 -2.37
C THR A 83 3.67 -0.36 -1.43
N ALA A 84 4.07 -0.70 -0.20
CA ALA A 84 4.73 0.24 0.71
C ALA A 84 6.05 0.77 0.12
N GLN A 85 6.87 -0.10 -0.48
CA GLN A 85 8.09 0.30 -1.18
C GLN A 85 7.79 1.24 -2.36
N MET A 86 6.79 0.91 -3.19
CA MET A 86 6.36 1.74 -4.32
C MET A 86 5.94 3.14 -3.85
N LEU A 87 5.20 3.24 -2.74
CA LEU A 87 4.81 4.53 -2.15
C LEU A 87 6.01 5.38 -1.71
N MET A 88 7.08 4.74 -1.22
CA MET A 88 8.31 5.42 -0.82
C MET A 88 9.18 5.85 -2.01
N GLU A 89 9.14 5.08 -3.11
CA GLU A 89 9.92 5.32 -4.33
C GLU A 89 9.18 6.14 -5.40
N ALA A 90 7.92 6.52 -5.13
CA ALA A 90 7.12 7.34 -6.01
C ALA A 90 7.77 8.72 -6.19
N LYS A 91 7.91 9.16 -7.45
CA LYS A 91 8.60 10.40 -7.82
C LYS A 91 7.77 11.64 -7.51
N ASN A 92 6.46 11.51 -7.53
CA ASN A 92 5.54 12.62 -7.37
C ASN A 92 4.21 12.14 -6.77
N GLN A 93 3.34 13.10 -6.46
CA GLN A 93 2.04 12.80 -5.85
C GLN A 93 1.11 12.02 -6.77
N GLU A 94 1.15 12.29 -8.08
CA GLU A 94 0.32 11.60 -9.07
C GLU A 94 0.59 10.09 -9.09
N GLU A 95 1.86 9.71 -8.97
CA GLU A 95 2.27 8.31 -8.86
C GLU A 95 1.83 7.67 -7.55
N LYS A 96 1.93 8.37 -6.42
CA LYS A 96 1.39 7.88 -5.13
C LYS A 96 -0.11 7.63 -5.22
N VAL A 97 -0.84 8.54 -5.84
CA VAL A 97 -2.28 8.42 -6.08
C VAL A 97 -2.59 7.21 -6.95
N ALA A 98 -1.85 7.02 -8.04
CA ALA A 98 -2.02 5.83 -8.88
C ALA A 98 -1.79 4.53 -8.09
N ILE A 99 -0.77 4.49 -7.22
CA ILE A 99 -0.48 3.32 -6.37
C ILE A 99 -1.65 3.07 -5.41
N TRP A 100 -2.16 4.11 -4.74
CA TRP A 100 -3.30 3.98 -3.84
C TRP A 100 -4.58 3.51 -4.53
N ILE A 101 -4.89 4.07 -5.71
CA ILE A 101 -6.05 3.68 -6.50
C ILE A 101 -5.93 2.22 -6.91
N ALA A 102 -4.83 1.82 -7.54
CA ALA A 102 -4.66 0.46 -8.03
C ALA A 102 -4.64 -0.56 -6.88
N ALA A 103 -3.97 -0.27 -5.76
CA ALA A 103 -3.88 -1.19 -4.63
C ALA A 103 -5.25 -1.40 -3.97
N THR A 104 -5.92 -0.31 -3.61
CA THR A 104 -7.19 -0.37 -2.88
C THR A 104 -8.32 -0.86 -3.76
N ALA A 105 -8.39 -0.44 -5.04
CA ALA A 105 -9.40 -0.92 -5.96
C ALA A 105 -9.29 -2.44 -6.19
N ASN A 106 -8.07 -2.97 -6.28
CA ASN A 106 -7.84 -4.42 -6.38
C ASN A 106 -8.40 -5.17 -5.16
N GLU A 107 -8.17 -4.67 -3.96
CA GLU A 107 -8.72 -5.28 -2.74
C GLU A 107 -10.25 -5.19 -2.67
N LEU A 108 -10.82 -4.06 -3.11
CA LEU A 108 -12.27 -3.91 -3.19
C LEU A 108 -12.90 -4.91 -4.17
N LEU A 109 -12.22 -5.28 -5.26
CA LEU A 109 -12.69 -6.33 -6.18
C LEU A 109 -12.81 -7.70 -5.47
N GLU A 110 -11.82 -8.05 -4.67
CA GLU A 110 -11.82 -9.31 -3.90
C GLU A 110 -12.91 -9.34 -2.82
N CYS A 111 -13.22 -8.18 -2.22
CA CYS A 111 -14.28 -8.08 -1.21
C CYS A 111 -15.71 -8.07 -1.80
N SER A 112 -15.87 -7.81 -3.10
CA SER A 112 -17.18 -7.51 -3.72
C SER A 112 -17.61 -8.53 -4.78
N PHE A 113 -17.52 -9.83 -4.46
CA PHE A 113 -17.72 -10.94 -5.39
C PHE A 113 -19.04 -10.90 -6.21
N GLU A 114 -20.04 -10.11 -5.83
CA GLU A 114 -21.27 -9.88 -6.60
C GLU A 114 -21.75 -8.41 -6.61
N SER A 115 -20.97 -7.47 -6.09
CA SER A 115 -21.42 -6.10 -5.86
C SER A 115 -21.17 -5.17 -7.06
N ARG A 116 -22.02 -4.16 -7.23
CA ARG A 116 -21.88 -3.14 -8.30
C ARG A 116 -20.57 -2.33 -8.19
N ILE A 117 -19.90 -2.36 -7.03
CA ILE A 117 -18.58 -1.73 -6.81
C ILE A 117 -17.55 -2.33 -7.77
N GLY A 118 -17.60 -3.65 -8.00
CA GLY A 118 -16.56 -4.35 -8.75
C GLY A 118 -16.39 -3.87 -10.19
N LYS A 119 -17.47 -3.42 -10.86
CA LYS A 119 -17.37 -2.87 -12.21
C LYS A 119 -16.53 -1.59 -12.26
N TYR A 120 -16.83 -0.63 -11.39
CA TYR A 120 -16.16 0.67 -11.37
C TYR A 120 -14.76 0.56 -10.80
N ALA A 121 -14.58 -0.19 -9.70
CA ALA A 121 -13.27 -0.47 -9.12
C ALA A 121 -12.32 -1.11 -10.13
N LYS A 122 -12.80 -2.07 -10.96
CA LYS A 122 -11.97 -2.72 -11.98
C LYS A 122 -11.42 -1.75 -13.02
N ILE A 123 -12.24 -0.81 -13.48
CA ILE A 123 -11.79 0.18 -14.48
C ILE A 123 -10.77 1.13 -13.84
N LEU A 124 -11.03 1.62 -12.63
CA LEU A 124 -10.09 2.48 -11.89
C LEU A 124 -8.75 1.76 -11.65
N GLU A 125 -8.81 0.49 -11.22
CA GLU A 125 -7.66 -0.37 -11.00
C GLU A 125 -6.83 -0.55 -12.27
N MET A 126 -7.46 -0.95 -13.37
CA MET A 126 -6.78 -1.20 -14.64
C MET A 126 -6.15 0.07 -15.21
N THR A 127 -6.84 1.22 -15.11
CA THR A 127 -6.32 2.50 -15.59
C THR A 127 -5.13 2.97 -14.77
N ALA A 128 -5.20 2.88 -13.43
CA ALA A 128 -4.10 3.25 -12.55
C ALA A 128 -2.89 2.31 -12.71
N ARG A 129 -3.10 0.99 -12.85
CA ARG A 129 -2.01 0.06 -13.20
C ARG A 129 -1.41 0.35 -14.56
N GLY A 130 -2.23 0.74 -15.54
CA GLY A 130 -1.78 1.15 -16.87
C GLY A 130 -0.79 2.31 -16.82
N PHE A 131 -1.08 3.33 -15.99
CA PHE A 131 -0.19 4.47 -15.74
C PHE A 131 1.14 4.04 -15.08
N LEU A 132 1.07 3.12 -14.10
CA LEU A 132 2.24 2.66 -13.35
C LEU A 132 3.13 1.65 -14.09
N ARG A 133 2.67 1.11 -15.21
CA ARG A 133 3.27 -0.04 -15.88
C ARG A 133 4.74 0.15 -16.21
N ASP A 134 5.14 1.32 -16.65
CA ASP A 134 6.51 1.54 -17.14
C ASP A 134 7.55 1.52 -16.00
N ARG A 135 7.14 1.82 -14.76
CA ARG A 135 8.02 1.79 -13.58
C ARG A 135 7.86 0.54 -12.74
N TYR A 136 6.67 -0.05 -12.69
CA TYR A 136 6.33 -1.13 -11.76
C TYR A 136 5.76 -2.35 -12.47
N GLN A 137 6.44 -2.83 -13.53
CA GLN A 137 6.02 -3.99 -14.34
C GLN A 137 5.77 -5.27 -13.52
N ILE A 138 6.45 -5.42 -12.37
CA ILE A 138 6.46 -6.62 -11.51
C ILE A 138 5.41 -6.50 -10.37
N TRP A 139 4.53 -5.50 -10.40
CA TRP A 139 3.42 -5.45 -9.43
C TRP A 139 2.39 -6.53 -9.78
N HIS A 140 2.67 -7.75 -9.31
CA HIS A 140 2.07 -8.98 -9.82
C HIS A 140 0.59 -9.14 -9.44
N HIS A 141 -0.17 -9.70 -10.38
CA HIS A 141 -1.56 -10.15 -10.24
C HIS A 141 -1.74 -11.33 -9.25
N ALA A 142 -0.66 -12.01 -8.85
CA ALA A 142 -0.70 -13.13 -7.90
C ALA A 142 -0.55 -12.70 -6.42
N MET A 143 -0.50 -11.39 -6.16
CA MET A 143 -0.35 -10.86 -4.81
C MET A 143 -1.70 -10.85 -4.10
N ARG A 144 -1.79 -11.61 -3.01
CA ARG A 144 -3.04 -11.82 -2.25
C ARG A 144 -3.55 -10.59 -1.51
N LYS A 145 -2.65 -9.67 -1.13
CA LYS A 145 -2.97 -8.40 -0.46
C LYS A 145 -2.01 -7.30 -0.90
N LEU A 146 -2.52 -6.17 -1.36
CA LEU A 146 -1.77 -5.00 -1.83
C LEU A 146 -1.78 -3.85 -0.82
N VAL A 147 -2.85 -3.71 -0.04
CA VAL A 147 -2.87 -2.85 1.16
C VAL A 147 -2.94 -3.73 2.41
N PRO A 148 -2.71 -3.20 3.63
CA PRO A 148 -2.80 -4.02 4.84
C PRO A 148 -4.21 -4.63 5.00
N GLU A 149 -5.23 -3.81 4.75
CA GLU A 149 -6.63 -4.18 4.97
C GLU A 149 -7.59 -3.20 4.27
N ILE A 150 -8.76 -3.69 3.87
CA ILE A 150 -9.94 -2.83 3.65
C ILE A 150 -10.58 -2.57 5.02
N MET A 151 -10.35 -1.38 5.56
CA MET A 151 -10.80 -0.98 6.89
C MET A 151 -12.29 -0.66 6.95
N ILE A 152 -12.94 -0.51 5.79
CA ILE A 152 -14.38 -0.32 5.71
C ILE A 152 -15.05 -1.65 6.05
N PRO A 153 -15.92 -1.70 7.08
CA PRO A 153 -16.61 -2.93 7.48
C PRO A 153 -17.35 -3.61 6.31
N TYR A 154 -17.23 -4.94 6.23
CA TYR A 154 -17.85 -5.72 5.15
C TYR A 154 -19.36 -5.51 5.03
N ASN A 155 -20.08 -5.42 6.16
CA ASN A 155 -21.52 -5.16 6.17
C ASN A 155 -21.90 -3.80 5.55
N ILE A 156 -21.01 -2.80 5.63
CA ILE A 156 -21.20 -1.53 4.94
C ILE A 156 -20.99 -1.73 3.45
N LEU A 157 -19.88 -2.36 3.05
CA LEU A 157 -19.54 -2.59 1.63
C LEU A 157 -20.57 -3.46 0.90
N ASP A 158 -21.08 -4.49 1.55
CA ASP A 158 -22.05 -5.44 0.99
C ASP A 158 -23.41 -4.79 0.71
N ASN A 159 -23.83 -3.85 1.56
CA ASN A 159 -25.08 -3.11 1.40
C ASN A 159 -24.94 -1.83 0.56
N PHE A 160 -23.73 -1.50 0.10
CA PHE A 160 -23.45 -0.25 -0.57
C PHE A 160 -23.77 -0.32 -2.07
N ILE A 161 -24.55 0.64 -2.57
CA ILE A 161 -24.91 0.73 -3.99
C ILE A 161 -23.95 1.68 -4.70
N CYS A 162 -22.93 1.14 -5.35
CA CYS A 162 -22.06 1.91 -6.24
C CYS A 162 -22.78 2.22 -7.55
N LYS A 163 -23.04 3.51 -7.81
CA LYS A 163 -23.81 3.95 -8.98
C LYS A 163 -22.93 4.46 -10.12
N ASP A 164 -21.73 4.95 -9.81
CA ASP A 164 -20.81 5.61 -10.74
C ASP A 164 -19.35 5.50 -10.25
N PHE A 165 -18.44 6.17 -10.96
CA PHE A 165 -17.02 6.22 -10.63
C PHE A 165 -16.70 7.09 -9.43
N ASP A 166 -17.47 8.15 -9.20
CA ASP A 166 -17.27 9.06 -8.06
C ASP A 166 -17.41 8.30 -6.75
N VAL A 167 -18.49 7.53 -6.61
CA VAL A 167 -18.77 6.71 -5.44
C VAL A 167 -17.69 5.63 -5.22
N ALA A 168 -17.19 5.01 -6.30
CA ALA A 168 -16.09 4.05 -6.19
C ALA A 168 -14.77 4.73 -5.75
N MET A 169 -14.49 5.93 -6.27
CA MET A 169 -13.32 6.72 -5.91
C MET A 169 -13.37 7.17 -4.45
N GLU A 170 -14.54 7.60 -3.96
CA GLU A 170 -14.75 7.98 -2.57
C GLU A 170 -14.47 6.82 -1.60
N LEU A 171 -14.88 5.59 -1.94
CA LEU A 171 -14.54 4.41 -1.13
C LEU A 171 -13.04 4.14 -1.09
N ILE A 172 -12.36 4.28 -2.22
CA ILE A 172 -10.90 4.14 -2.31
C ILE A 172 -10.21 5.19 -1.43
N GLN A 173 -10.65 6.44 -1.51
CA GLN A 173 -10.11 7.54 -0.72
C GLN A 173 -10.39 7.35 0.78
N LEU A 174 -11.61 6.96 1.14
CA LEU A 174 -11.98 6.66 2.52
C LEU A 174 -11.09 5.56 3.10
N ASN A 175 -10.89 4.45 2.37
CA ASN A 175 -10.02 3.39 2.84
C ASN A 175 -8.56 3.85 2.96
N THR A 176 -8.08 4.66 2.00
CA THR A 176 -6.74 5.25 2.04
C THR A 176 -6.54 6.10 3.29
N LEU A 177 -7.50 6.97 3.61
CA LEU A 177 -7.50 7.77 4.83
C LEU A 177 -7.46 6.93 6.10
N LEU A 178 -8.30 5.89 6.16
CA LEU A 178 -8.35 5.00 7.32
C LEU A 178 -6.99 4.32 7.52
N ILE A 179 -6.36 3.83 6.45
CA ILE A 179 -5.02 3.22 6.53
C ILE A 179 -3.99 4.25 6.98
N GLN A 180 -3.94 5.43 6.37
CA GLN A 180 -2.96 6.47 6.73
C GLN A 180 -3.05 6.89 8.21
N ASN A 181 -4.26 6.86 8.80
CA ASN A 181 -4.46 7.22 10.20
C ASN A 181 -4.15 6.07 11.19
N ASN A 182 -4.30 4.82 10.77
CA ASN A 182 -4.23 3.66 11.68
C ASN A 182 -3.00 2.77 11.48
N TYR A 183 -2.29 2.94 10.37
CA TYR A 183 -1.13 2.14 9.99
C TYR A 183 0.10 3.01 9.76
N LYS A 184 1.27 2.45 10.07
CA LYS A 184 2.58 3.04 9.80
C LYS A 184 3.39 2.13 8.88
N ILE A 185 4.08 2.75 7.93
CA ILE A 185 5.13 2.07 7.17
C ILE A 185 6.43 2.20 7.98
N LEU A 186 7.05 1.06 8.28
CA LEU A 186 8.38 1.01 8.88
C LEU A 186 9.39 0.56 7.81
N LEU A 187 10.52 1.25 7.74
CA LEU A 187 11.68 0.81 6.97
C LEU A 187 12.76 0.36 7.95
N TYR A 188 13.08 -0.93 7.95
CA TYR A 188 14.24 -1.43 8.69
C TYR A 188 15.47 -1.35 7.79
N SER A 189 16.56 -0.79 8.30
CA SER A 189 17.84 -0.78 7.60
C SER A 189 18.99 -0.96 8.58
N SER A 190 19.88 -1.92 8.30
CA SER A 190 21.20 -2.00 8.93
C SER A 190 22.31 -1.39 8.05
N LEU A 191 21.95 -0.84 6.89
CA LEU A 191 22.90 -0.24 5.96
C LEU A 191 23.32 1.14 6.46
N LYS A 192 24.61 1.45 6.34
CA LYS A 192 25.10 2.80 6.64
C LYS A 192 24.64 3.78 5.57
N GLU A 193 24.65 5.06 5.92
CA GLU A 193 24.29 6.12 5.00
C GLU A 193 25.18 6.08 3.73
N GLY A 194 24.55 5.99 2.56
CA GLY A 194 25.23 5.85 1.27
C GLY A 194 25.50 4.41 0.80
N GLU A 195 25.27 3.40 1.64
CA GLU A 195 25.33 1.99 1.22
C GLU A 195 24.06 1.59 0.48
N SER A 196 24.21 0.89 -0.64
CA SER A 196 23.11 0.30 -1.40
C SER A 196 23.12 -1.22 -1.27
N ILE A 197 21.94 -1.83 -1.40
CA ILE A 197 21.84 -3.28 -1.38
C ILE A 197 22.34 -3.82 -2.72
N GLY A 198 23.51 -4.46 -2.70
CA GLY A 198 23.86 -5.44 -3.74
C GLY A 198 23.06 -6.71 -3.48
N TYR A 199 21.89 -6.87 -4.13
CA TYR A 199 20.96 -8.01 -4.06
C TYR A 199 20.51 -8.43 -2.64
N SER A 200 19.24 -8.16 -2.29
CA SER A 200 18.65 -8.59 -1.02
C SER A 200 18.27 -10.07 -1.05
N TYR A 201 18.95 -10.89 -0.24
CA TYR A 201 18.43 -12.21 0.14
C TYR A 201 17.60 -12.06 1.42
N ARG A 202 16.27 -12.00 1.31
CA ARG A 202 15.40 -12.34 2.43
C ARG A 202 15.17 -13.85 2.34
N LEU A 203 15.83 -14.61 3.22
CA LEU A 203 15.58 -16.05 3.32
C LEU A 203 14.11 -16.24 3.71
N ASP A 204 13.30 -16.73 2.78
CA ASP A 204 11.97 -17.25 3.05
C ASP A 204 12.15 -18.45 4.00
N SER A 205 11.97 -18.25 5.31
CA SER A 205 11.73 -19.38 6.21
C SER A 205 10.30 -19.88 5.95
N ARG A 206 10.25 -21.14 5.50
CA ARG A 206 9.07 -21.94 5.15
C ARG A 206 8.00 -21.94 6.24
#